data_AF-A0A353VWP0-F1
#
_entry.id   AF-A0A353VWP0-F1
#
_cell.length_a   1.000
_cell.length_b   1.000
_cell.length_c   1.000
_cell.angle_alpha   90.00
_cell.angle_beta   90.00
_cell.angle_gamma   90.00
#
_symmetry.space_group_name_H-M   'P 1'
#
loop_
_entity.id
_entity.type
_entity.pdbx_description
1 polymer ?
#
loop_
_entity_poly.entity_id
_entity_poly.type
_entity_poly.pdbx_seq_one_letter_code
_entity_poly.pdbx_strand_id
1 'polypeptide(L)'
;MDNKSLSQLTKDYSAGEIGEREYREMRSKLIQEIVSGNVVLEKNKYTKPSAPVKKSRKKTRVIINLQNKRPLAIAICVLCIIVIILIIGTLAFQ
;
A
#
# COMPACT_ATOMS: atom_id res chain seq x y z
N MET A 1 31.20 3.92 -24.67
CA MET A 1 30.67 2.85 -23.79
C MET A 1 29.28 3.29 -23.42
N ASP A 2 28.25 2.58 -23.86
CA ASP A 2 26.87 2.97 -23.55
C ASP A 2 26.68 2.91 -22.04
N ASN A 3 26.31 4.05 -21.45
CA ASN A 3 26.34 4.30 -20.01
C ASN A 3 25.28 3.44 -19.30
N LYS A 4 25.59 2.18 -19.00
CA LYS A 4 24.74 1.34 -18.13
C LYS A 4 24.78 1.93 -16.72
N SER A 5 23.74 2.69 -16.35
CA SER A 5 23.58 3.19 -14.98
C SER A 5 23.54 2.05 -13.97
N LEU A 6 23.90 2.32 -12.71
CA LEU A 6 23.73 1.35 -11.62
C LEU A 6 22.30 0.79 -11.54
N SER A 7 21.30 1.63 -11.84
CA SER A 7 19.90 1.20 -11.89
C SER A 7 19.62 0.19 -13.00
N GLN A 8 20.27 0.34 -14.16
CA GLN A 8 20.11 -0.61 -15.26
C GLN A 8 20.81 -1.92 -14.92
N LEU A 9 22.02 -1.86 -14.36
CA LEU A 9 22.76 -3.04 -13.94
C LEU A 9 21.99 -3.89 -12.90
N THR A 10 21.30 -3.24 -11.95
CA THR A 10 20.44 -3.95 -10.98
C THR A 10 19.22 -4.59 -11.64
N LYS A 11 18.64 -3.97 -12.68
CA LYS A 11 17.52 -4.55 -13.44
C LYS A 11 17.97 -5.79 -14.21
N ASP A 12 19.08 -5.70 -14.93
CA ASP A 12 19.65 -6.80 -15.72
C ASP A 12 19.94 -8.02 -14.81
N TYR A 13 20.49 -7.80 -13.61
CA TYR A 13 20.71 -8.87 -12.62
C TYR A 13 19.40 -9.47 -12.08
N SER A 14 18.42 -8.62 -11.76
CA SER A 14 17.12 -9.08 -11.25
C SER A 14 16.31 -9.85 -12.30
N ALA A 15 16.51 -9.53 -13.58
CA ALA A 15 15.92 -10.24 -14.71
C ALA A 15 16.63 -11.57 -15.04
N GLY A 16 17.78 -11.85 -14.41
CA GLY A 16 18.60 -13.03 -14.69
C GLY A 16 19.40 -12.95 -15.99
N GLU A 17 19.52 -11.75 -16.59
CA GLU A 17 20.26 -11.54 -17.84
C GLU A 17 21.77 -11.56 -17.64
N ILE A 18 22.24 -11.30 -16.41
CA ILE A 18 23.66 -11.32 -16.03
C ILE A 18 23.88 -12.16 -14.76
N GLY A 19 25.03 -12.82 -14.68
CA GLY A 19 25.40 -13.65 -13.53
C GLY A 19 25.89 -12.84 -12.32
N GLU A 20 25.94 -13.48 -11.15
CA GLU A 20 26.36 -12.82 -9.89
C GLU A 20 27.79 -12.26 -9.97
N ARG A 21 28.73 -13.03 -10.52
CA ARG A 21 30.13 -12.60 -10.66
C ARG A 21 30.22 -11.35 -11.54
N GLU A 22 29.55 -11.39 -12.69
CA GLU A 22 29.54 -10.31 -13.67
C GLU A 22 28.90 -9.03 -13.09
N TYR A 23 27.81 -9.19 -12.35
CA TYR A 23 27.17 -8.10 -11.61
C TYR A 23 28.12 -7.44 -10.60
N ARG A 24 28.86 -8.23 -9.82
CA ARG A 24 29.81 -7.71 -8.82
C ARG A 24 30.94 -6.93 -9.46
N GLU A 25 31.53 -7.46 -10.54
CA GLU A 25 32.63 -6.81 -11.26
C GLU A 25 32.19 -5.48 -11.88
N MET A 26 31.09 -5.47 -12.63
CA MET A 26 30.56 -4.25 -13.25
C MET A 26 30.12 -3.22 -12.21
N ARG A 27 29.48 -3.64 -11.12
CA ARG A 27 29.06 -2.74 -10.04
C ARG A 27 30.25 -2.06 -9.36
N SER A 28 31.31 -2.82 -9.11
CA SER A 28 32.54 -2.29 -8.48
C SER A 28 33.19 -1.23 -9.37
N LYS A 29 33.29 -1.51 -10.67
CA LYS A 29 33.84 -0.59 -11.66
C LYS A 29 33.03 0.71 -11.75
N LEU A 30 31.71 0.61 -11.87
CA LEU A 30 30.82 1.78 -11.93
C LEU A 30 30.88 2.63 -10.65
N ILE A 31 30.93 2.00 -9.47
CA ILE A 31 31.08 2.73 -8.20
C ILE A 31 32.42 3.45 -8.16
N GLN A 32 33.50 2.79 -8.57
CA GLN A 32 34.84 3.39 -8.60
C GLN A 32 34.89 4.59 -9.55
N GLU A 33 34.26 4.51 -10.72
CA GLU A 33 34.15 5.60 -11.69
C GLU A 33 33.30 6.78 -11.20
N ILE A 34 32.26 6.51 -10.39
CA ILE A 34 31.46 7.54 -9.73
C ILE A 34 32.26 8.23 -8.61
N VAL A 35 32.96 7.45 -7.78
CA VAL A 35 33.75 7.97 -6.65
C VAL A 35 34.95 8.76 -7.14
N SER A 36 35.59 8.35 -8.24
CA SER A 36 36.72 9.08 -8.82
C SER A 36 36.33 10.39 -9.51
N GLY A 37 35.03 10.71 -9.58
CA GLY A 37 34.54 11.93 -10.24
C GLY A 37 34.61 11.90 -11.76
N ASN A 38 34.96 10.75 -12.35
CA ASN A 38 34.98 10.56 -13.81
C ASN A 38 33.56 10.51 -14.40
N VAL A 39 32.56 10.21 -13.57
CA VAL A 39 31.14 10.23 -13.94
C VAL A 39 30.46 11.35 -13.17
N VAL A 40 30.13 12.45 -13.87
CA VAL A 40 29.25 13.48 -13.34
C VAL A 40 27.86 12.86 -13.22
N LEU A 41 27.46 12.51 -12.00
CA LEU A 41 26.08 12.16 -11.70
C LEU A 41 25.22 13.37 -12.06
N GLU A 42 24.55 13.29 -13.21
CA GLU A 42 23.52 14.25 -13.58
C GLU A 42 22.58 14.41 -12.39
N LYS A 43 22.23 15.64 -12.01
CA LYS A 43 21.34 15.94 -10.89
C LYS A 43 19.93 15.42 -11.21
N ASN A 44 19.74 14.11 -11.13
CA ASN A 44 18.44 13.51 -11.07
C ASN A 44 17.85 13.92 -9.73
N LYS A 45 16.99 14.94 -9.77
CA LYS A 45 16.17 15.33 -8.63
C LYS A 45 15.47 14.06 -8.16
N TYR A 46 15.86 13.54 -7.00
CA TYR A 46 15.13 12.45 -6.37
C TYR A 46 13.68 12.88 -6.24
N THR A 47 12.84 12.33 -7.10
CA THR A 47 11.42 12.59 -7.07
C THR A 47 10.87 11.55 -6.12
N LYS A 48 10.62 11.96 -4.88
CA LYS A 48 9.98 11.09 -3.89
C LYS A 48 8.77 10.44 -4.57
N PRO A 49 8.54 9.12 -4.41
CA PRO A 49 7.30 8.52 -4.89
C PRO A 49 6.16 9.26 -4.20
N SER A 50 5.44 10.07 -4.97
CA SER A 50 4.24 10.73 -4.46
C SER A 50 3.31 9.61 -4.05
N ALA A 51 2.93 9.56 -2.77
CA ALA A 51 1.80 8.76 -2.35
C ALA A 51 0.67 9.00 -3.36
N PRO A 52 -0.03 7.94 -3.83
CA PRO A 52 -1.11 8.13 -4.78
C PRO A 52 -2.06 9.15 -4.16
N VAL A 53 -2.17 10.31 -4.79
CA VAL A 53 -3.09 11.36 -4.36
C VAL A 53 -4.47 10.71 -4.47
N LYS A 54 -4.98 10.22 -3.34
CA LYS A 54 -6.38 9.81 -3.23
C LYS A 54 -7.13 11.06 -3.63
N LYS A 55 -7.68 11.09 -4.85
CA LYS A 55 -8.54 12.16 -5.35
C LYS A 55 -9.53 12.43 -4.24
N SER A 56 -9.37 13.55 -3.53
CA SER A 56 -10.34 14.02 -2.57
C SER A 56 -11.55 14.47 -3.39
N ARG A 57 -12.36 13.49 -3.81
CA ARG A 57 -13.70 13.77 -4.30
C ARG A 57 -14.43 14.33 -3.10
N LYS A 58 -14.51 15.66 -3.08
CA LYS A 58 -15.50 16.45 -2.35
C LYS A 58 -16.83 15.71 -2.39
N LYS A 59 -17.12 15.01 -1.31
CA LYS A 59 -18.45 14.69 -0.81
C LYS A 59 -18.22 14.23 0.61
N THR A 60 -18.65 15.07 1.54
CA THR A 60 -19.04 14.71 2.89
C THR A 60 -20.13 13.64 2.82
N ARG A 61 -19.81 12.44 2.31
CA ARG A 61 -20.55 11.24 2.63
C ARG A 61 -19.89 10.76 3.89
N VAL A 62 -20.56 11.07 5.00
CA VAL A 62 -20.48 10.36 6.26
C VAL A 62 -20.13 8.89 5.98
N ILE A 63 -18.84 8.57 6.02
CA ILE A 63 -18.36 7.19 5.99
C ILE A 63 -18.53 6.74 7.43
N ILE A 64 -19.78 6.54 7.86
CA ILE A 64 -20.01 5.61 8.98
C ILE A 64 -19.42 4.31 8.45
N ASN A 65 -18.38 3.82 9.12
CA ASN A 65 -17.72 2.59 8.72
C ASN A 65 -18.76 1.46 8.73
N LEU A 66 -19.27 1.09 7.55
CA LEU A 66 -20.32 0.08 7.35
C LEU A 66 -19.87 -1.33 7.77
N GLN A 67 -18.59 -1.51 8.12
CA GLN A 67 -18.07 -2.78 8.62
C GLN A 67 -18.70 -3.20 9.96
N ASN A 68 -19.30 -2.26 10.70
CA ASN A 68 -20.01 -2.54 11.96
C ASN A 68 -21.54 -2.75 11.79
N LYS A 69 -22.04 -3.04 10.58
CA LYS A 69 -23.47 -3.37 10.40
C LYS A 69 -23.92 -4.64 11.13
N ARG A 70 -23.02 -5.62 11.28
CA ARG A 70 -23.31 -6.90 11.95
C ARG A 70 -23.75 -6.71 13.41
N PRO A 71 -23.01 -5.99 14.28
CA PRO A 71 -23.45 -5.77 15.66
C PRO A 71 -24.72 -4.91 15.74
N LEU A 72 -24.94 -3.96 14.82
CA LEU A 72 -26.16 -3.16 14.80
C LEU A 72 -27.40 -4.02 14.49
N ALA A 73 -27.31 -4.93 13.52
CA ALA A 73 -28.39 -5.87 13.22
C ALA A 73 -28.68 -6.81 14.39
N ILE A 74 -27.64 -7.29 15.07
CA ILE A 74 -27.79 -8.14 16.26
C ILE A 74 -28.51 -7.37 17.38
N ALA A 75 -28.13 -6.11 17.62
CA ALA A 75 -28.78 -5.28 18.64
C ALA A 75 -30.27 -5.07 18.37
N ILE A 76 -30.65 -4.82 17.10
CA ILE A 76 -32.06 -4.66 16.70
C ILE A 76 -32.83 -5.98 16.90
N CYS A 77 -32.27 -7.12 16.49
CA CYS A 77 -32.92 -8.41 16.68
C CYS A 77 -33.15 -8.75 18.17
N VAL A 78 -32.16 -8.47 19.03
CA VAL A 78 -32.29 -8.70 20.48
C VAL A 78 -33.40 -7.84 21.08
N LEU A 79 -33.46 -6.56 20.70
CA LEU A 79 -34.53 -5.67 21.16
C LEU A 79 -35.93 -6.15 20.74
N CYS A 80 -36.07 -6.62 19.50
CA CYS A 80 -37.34 -7.19 19.04
C CYS A 80 -37.78 -8.41 19.86
N ILE A 81 -36.87 -9.32 20.20
CA ILE A 81 -37.18 -10.51 21.01
C ILE A 81 -37.66 -10.11 22.40
N ILE A 82 -36.99 -9.15 23.05
CA ILE A 82 -37.37 -8.66 24.39
C ILE A 82 -38.79 -8.08 24.37
N VAL A 83 -39.12 -7.28 23.35
CA VAL A 83 -40.45 -6.68 23.22
C VAL A 83 -41.53 -7.76 23.02
N ILE A 84 -41.26 -8.79 22.21
CA ILE A 84 -42.21 -9.90 22.02
C ILE A 84 -42.46 -10.63 23.34
N ILE A 85 -41.41 -10.93 24.10
CA ILE A 85 -41.53 -11.59 25.42
C ILE A 85 -42.36 -10.74 26.38
N LEU A 86 -42.13 -9.42 26.41
CA LEU A 86 -42.90 -8.51 27.26
C LEU A 86 -44.38 -8.50 26.86
N ILE A 87 -44.70 -8.43 25.57
CA ILE A 87 -46.08 -8.43 25.08
C ILE A 87 -46.78 -9.75 25.45
N ILE A 88 -46.15 -10.90 25.16
CA ILE A 88 -46.71 -12.22 25.52
C ILE A 88 -46.86 -12.33 27.04
N GLY A 89 -45.87 -11.86 27.81
CA GLY A 89 -45.93 -11.85 29.27
C GLY A 89 -47.11 -11.02 29.79
N THR A 90 -47.34 -9.84 29.22
CA THR A 90 -48.49 -9.01 29.60
C THR A 90 -49.84 -9.62 29.19
N LEU A 91 -49.91 -10.28 28.03
CA LEU A 91 -51.14 -10.94 27.56
C LEU A 91 -51.43 -12.27 28.28
N ALA A 92 -50.39 -12.98 28.73
CA ALA A 92 -50.53 -14.23 29.49
C ALA A 92 -50.82 -13.99 30.98
N PHE A 93 -50.58 -12.78 31.47
CA PHE A 93 -50.84 -12.36 32.86
C PHE A 93 -52.14 -11.54 33.00
N GLN A 94 -52.86 -11.34 31.90
CA GLN A 94 -54.19 -10.73 31.84
C GLN A 94 -55.27 -11.81 31.80
#